data_AF-A0A7J8YA73-F1
#
_entry.id   AF-A0A7J8YA73-F1
#
_cell.length_a   1.000
_cell.length_b   1.000
_cell.length_c   1.000
_cell.angle_alpha   90.00
_cell.angle_beta   90.00
_cell.angle_gamma   90.00
#
_symmetry.space_group_name_H-M   'P 1'
#
loop_
_entity.id
_entity.type
_entity.pdbx_description
1 polymer ?
#
loop_
_entity_poly.entity_id
_entity_poly.type
_entity_poly.pdbx_seq_one_letter_code
_entity_poly.pdbx_strand_id
1 'polypeptide(L)'
;EWEIDLAKLDLRHVVAHGTYGTVYRATYDNQDVAVKLLDWGEDGIGATAGIAALRASFRQEVAVWQKLDHPNVTKFVGASMGTSNLRIPSQNASADNHSSMPSRACCVVVEYLPGGTLKQYLIRNRRKKLAFKVVIKLALDLSRGLSYLHSKRIVHRDVKTENMLLDAHRNLKIADFGVARVEAQNPRDMTGETGTLGYMAPEVLDGKPYNRTCDVYSFGICLWEIYCCDMPYPDLSFVDVSSAVARQNLRPEIPRCCPNSLASIMRKCWDANPKKRPDMDEVVRMLEAVNTSKGGGMIPDDHTPTCFCLLPTRGP
;
A
#
# COMPACT_ATOMS: atom_id res chain seq x y z
N GLU A 1 -18.28 6.41 18.35
CA GLU A 1 -17.38 7.58 18.32
C GLU A 1 -15.99 7.07 17.94
N TRP A 2 -15.27 7.73 17.02
CA TRP A 2 -13.93 7.31 16.56
C TRP A 2 -12.80 8.14 17.17
N GLU A 3 -13.16 9.23 17.85
CA GLU A 3 -12.19 10.14 18.47
C GLU A 3 -11.58 9.47 19.70
N ILE A 4 -10.25 9.48 19.78
CA ILE A 4 -9.52 8.86 20.88
C ILE A 4 -9.16 9.88 21.95
N ASP A 5 -9.16 9.40 23.20
CA ASP A 5 -8.54 10.14 24.30
C ASP A 5 -7.01 10.05 24.21
N LEU A 6 -6.38 11.14 23.80
CA LEU A 6 -4.92 11.24 23.66
C LEU A 6 -4.16 11.00 24.96
N ALA A 7 -4.78 11.17 26.14
CA ALA A 7 -4.12 10.90 27.42
C ALA A 7 -3.78 9.41 27.61
N LYS A 8 -4.48 8.53 26.88
CA LYS A 8 -4.24 7.08 26.87
C LYS A 8 -3.24 6.63 25.80
N LEU A 9 -2.74 7.56 24.99
CA LEU A 9 -1.81 7.28 23.90
C LEU A 9 -0.38 7.60 24.32
N ASP A 10 0.46 6.56 24.35
CA ASP A 10 1.88 6.67 24.69
C ASP A 10 2.74 6.36 23.45
N LEU A 11 3.31 7.39 22.82
CA LEU A 11 4.19 7.26 21.67
C LEU A 11 5.56 6.75 22.09
N ARG A 12 6.10 5.75 21.36
CA ARG A 12 7.38 5.12 21.70
C ARG A 12 8.52 5.55 20.80
N HIS A 13 8.52 5.11 19.55
CA HIS A 13 9.59 5.44 18.60
C HIS A 13 9.04 5.51 17.18
N VAL A 14 9.76 6.24 16.33
CA VAL A 14 9.45 6.34 14.90
C VAL A 14 9.69 4.99 14.24
N VAL A 15 8.73 4.55 13.44
CA VAL A 15 8.77 3.33 12.63
C VAL A 15 9.05 3.66 11.17
N ALA A 16 8.47 4.76 10.67
CA ALA A 16 8.65 5.18 9.29
C ALA A 16 8.41 6.68 9.11
N HIS A 17 9.06 7.26 8.10
CA HIS A 17 8.75 8.59 7.57
C HIS A 17 8.08 8.38 6.21
N GLY A 18 6.84 8.83 6.06
CA GLY A 18 6.09 8.76 4.81
C GLY A 18 5.94 10.13 4.16
N THR A 19 5.44 10.14 2.92
CA THR A 19 5.17 11.36 2.15
C THR A 19 4.21 12.33 2.87
N TYR A 20 3.28 11.78 3.65
CA TYR A 20 2.20 12.54 4.31
C TYR A 20 2.41 12.69 5.83
N GLY A 21 3.58 12.34 6.35
CA GLY A 21 3.92 12.48 7.76
C GLY A 21 4.65 11.28 8.36
N THR A 22 4.75 11.25 9.69
CA THR A 22 5.58 10.29 10.42
C THR A 22 4.74 9.23 11.13
N VAL A 23 5.15 7.98 11.04
CA VAL A 23 4.50 6.84 11.70
C VAL A 23 5.30 6.43 12.93
N TYR A 24 4.64 6.39 14.08
CA TYR A 24 5.19 5.97 15.36
C TYR A 24 4.60 4.63 15.78
N ARG A 25 5.38 3.81 16.48
CA ARG A 25 4.85 2.74 17.32
C ARG A 25 4.43 3.35 18.65
N ALA A 26 3.31 2.93 19.18
CA ALA A 26 2.75 3.48 20.41
C ALA A 26 1.95 2.41 21.17
N THR A 27 1.53 2.75 22.39
CA THR A 27 0.51 1.99 23.13
C THR A 27 -0.73 2.83 23.36
N TYR A 28 -1.91 2.26 23.13
CA TYR A 28 -3.21 2.87 23.40
C TYR A 28 -4.07 1.90 24.22
N ASP A 29 -4.44 2.27 25.45
CA ASP A 29 -5.16 1.37 26.38
C ASP A 29 -4.53 -0.04 26.48
N ASN A 30 -3.19 -0.08 26.64
CA ASN A 30 -2.35 -1.29 26.65
C ASN A 30 -2.32 -2.12 25.35
N GLN A 31 -2.89 -1.63 24.26
CA GLN A 31 -2.80 -2.24 22.93
C GLN A 31 -1.63 -1.64 22.14
N ASP A 32 -0.85 -2.48 21.47
CA ASP A 32 0.24 -2.05 20.59
C ASP A 32 -0.34 -1.52 19.27
N VAL A 33 -0.05 -0.26 18.96
CA VAL A 33 -0.67 0.48 17.85
C VAL A 33 0.36 1.23 17.01
N ALA A 34 0.00 1.50 15.76
CA ALA A 34 0.72 2.41 14.89
C ALA A 34 -0.03 3.74 14.82
N VAL A 35 0.68 4.85 15.02
CA VAL A 35 0.14 6.21 15.00
C VAL A 35 0.76 6.95 13.84
N LYS A 36 -0.05 7.29 12.85
CA LYS A 36 0.36 8.15 11.74
C LYS A 36 0.02 9.59 12.10
N LEU A 37 1.05 10.41 12.32
CA LEU A 37 0.90 11.86 12.47
C LEU A 37 0.90 12.47 11.08
N LEU A 38 -0.17 13.19 10.76
CA LEU A 38 -0.32 13.92 9.50
C LEU A 38 -0.01 15.39 9.78
N ASP A 39 1.00 15.91 9.09
CA ASP A 39 1.34 17.32 9.10
C ASP A 39 0.67 17.99 7.89
N TRP A 40 -0.15 19.00 8.15
CA TRP A 40 -0.87 19.74 7.10
C TRP A 40 -0.18 21.06 6.74
N GLY A 41 1.10 21.22 7.13
CA GLY A 41 1.93 22.37 6.80
C GLY A 41 1.86 23.49 7.85
N GLU A 42 2.76 24.46 7.69
CA GLU A 42 2.90 25.60 8.60
C GLU A 42 1.66 26.52 8.62
N ASP A 43 1.47 27.16 9.77
CA ASP A 43 0.52 28.25 9.95
C ASP A 43 0.84 29.39 8.96
N GLY A 44 0.04 29.55 7.90
CA GLY A 44 0.11 30.77 7.07
C GLY A 44 -0.32 30.72 5.61
N ILE A 45 -0.52 29.55 4.98
CA ILE A 45 -0.73 29.50 3.51
C ILE A 45 -2.15 29.04 3.10
N GLY A 46 -3.00 28.58 4.03
CA GLY A 46 -4.38 28.20 3.74
C GLY A 46 -5.41 29.17 4.32
N ALA A 47 -6.29 29.73 3.47
CA ALA A 47 -7.50 30.40 3.94
C ALA A 47 -8.25 29.47 4.92
N THR A 48 -8.77 29.99 6.03
CA THR A 48 -9.48 29.25 7.09
C THR A 48 -10.52 28.25 6.54
N ALA A 49 -11.13 28.56 5.40
CA ALA A 49 -12.06 27.70 4.66
C ALA A 49 -11.43 26.40 4.12
N GLY A 50 -10.19 26.44 3.61
CA GLY A 50 -9.46 25.27 3.12
C GLY A 50 -9.15 24.27 4.24
N ILE A 51 -8.83 24.78 5.43
CA ILE A 51 -8.56 23.95 6.62
C ILE A 51 -9.85 23.29 7.13
N ALA A 52 -10.98 24.01 7.13
CA ALA A 52 -12.27 23.44 7.50
C ALA A 52 -12.71 22.32 6.54
N ALA A 53 -12.51 22.50 5.23
CA ALA A 53 -12.80 21.49 4.21
C ALA A 53 -11.93 20.23 4.40
N LEU A 54 -10.62 20.40 4.64
CA LEU A 54 -9.70 19.29 4.90
C LEU A 54 -10.10 18.49 6.14
N ARG A 55 -10.47 19.20 7.22
CA ARG A 55 -10.98 18.57 8.46
C ARG A 55 -12.28 17.81 8.23
N ALA A 56 -13.20 18.36 7.44
CA ALA A 56 -14.44 17.68 7.10
C ALA A 56 -14.20 16.39 6.29
N SER A 57 -13.29 16.45 5.30
CA SER A 57 -12.87 15.27 4.52
C SER A 57 -12.29 14.19 5.40
N PHE A 58 -11.35 14.54 6.29
CA PHE A 58 -10.75 13.59 7.22
C PHE A 58 -11.77 12.91 8.13
N ARG A 59 -12.74 13.67 8.68
CA ARG A 59 -13.81 13.10 9.51
C ARG A 59 -14.66 12.10 8.73
N GLN A 60 -14.95 12.39 7.46
CA GLN A 60 -15.72 11.49 6.60
C GLN A 60 -14.93 10.20 6.29
N GLU A 61 -13.64 10.32 5.97
CA GLU A 61 -12.75 9.17 5.70
C GLU A 61 -12.63 8.27 6.94
N VAL A 62 -12.37 8.85 8.11
CA VAL A 62 -12.28 8.11 9.37
C VAL A 62 -13.60 7.43 9.73
N ALA A 63 -14.75 8.10 9.52
CA ALA A 63 -16.06 7.50 9.78
C ALA A 63 -16.37 6.30 8.86
N VAL A 64 -15.84 6.29 7.65
CA VAL A 64 -15.91 5.13 6.74
C VAL A 64 -14.97 4.04 7.24
N TRP A 65 -13.71 4.38 7.54
CA TRP A 65 -12.70 3.42 8.00
C TRP A 65 -13.12 2.71 9.30
N GLN A 66 -13.74 3.42 10.24
CA GLN A 66 -14.26 2.84 11.49
C GLN A 66 -15.22 1.66 11.24
N LYS A 67 -15.93 1.64 10.11
CA LYS A 67 -16.91 0.59 9.77
C LYS A 67 -16.30 -0.58 9.01
N LEU A 68 -15.01 -0.53 8.69
CA LEU A 68 -14.32 -1.58 7.98
C LEU A 68 -13.85 -2.65 8.95
N ASP A 69 -14.14 -3.89 8.59
CA ASP A 69 -13.74 -5.08 9.31
C ASP A 69 -13.49 -6.19 8.28
N HIS A 70 -12.20 -6.52 8.08
CA HIS A 70 -11.76 -7.54 7.16
C HIS A 70 -10.35 -8.02 7.54
N PRO A 71 -10.05 -9.33 7.51
CA PRO A 71 -8.75 -9.87 7.93
C PRO A 71 -7.55 -9.32 7.16
N ASN A 72 -7.75 -8.87 5.91
CA ASN A 72 -6.70 -8.32 5.04
C ASN A 72 -6.72 -6.79 4.92
N VAL A 73 -7.38 -6.08 5.84
CA VAL A 73 -7.39 -4.61 5.91
C VAL A 73 -6.99 -4.22 7.35
N THR A 74 -6.16 -3.19 7.51
CA THR A 74 -5.74 -2.78 8.86
C THR A 74 -6.92 -2.30 9.70
N LYS A 75 -7.01 -2.86 10.91
CA LYS A 75 -8.01 -2.52 11.89
C LYS A 75 -7.78 -1.10 12.40
N PHE A 76 -8.79 -0.27 12.20
CA PHE A 76 -8.84 1.07 12.74
C PHE A 76 -9.08 1.03 14.24
N VAL A 77 -8.30 1.79 15.00
CA VAL A 77 -8.46 1.96 16.45
C VAL A 77 -9.16 3.28 16.73
N GLY A 78 -8.73 4.35 16.07
CA GLY A 78 -9.28 5.68 16.30
C GLY A 78 -8.47 6.79 15.64
N ALA A 79 -8.89 8.03 15.80
CA ALA A 79 -8.19 9.19 15.27
C ALA A 79 -8.36 10.40 16.18
N SER A 80 -7.52 11.42 16.02
CA SER A 80 -7.68 12.70 16.70
C SER A 80 -7.50 13.85 15.72
N MET A 81 -8.34 14.87 15.88
CA MET A 81 -8.32 16.10 15.09
C MET A 81 -7.37 17.18 15.62
N GLY A 82 -6.62 16.87 16.66
CA GLY A 82 -5.60 17.75 17.25
C GLY A 82 -4.52 16.93 17.95
N THR A 83 -3.37 17.55 18.17
CA THR A 83 -2.22 16.94 18.86
C THR A 83 -1.79 17.71 20.10
N SER A 84 -2.57 18.70 20.55
CA SER A 84 -2.23 19.65 21.63
C SER A 84 -1.87 18.99 22.97
N ASN A 85 -2.25 17.74 23.19
CA ASN A 85 -1.94 16.96 24.40
C ASN A 85 -1.07 15.72 24.12
N LEU A 86 -0.54 15.55 22.92
CA LEU A 86 0.24 14.38 22.54
C LEU A 86 1.69 14.53 23.00
N ARG A 87 2.17 13.61 23.85
CA ARG A 87 3.57 13.57 24.28
C ARG A 87 4.39 12.81 23.23
N ILE A 88 5.31 13.50 22.56
CA ILE A 88 6.22 12.89 21.57
C ILE A 88 7.58 12.64 22.23
N PRO A 89 8.17 11.44 22.09
CA PRO A 89 9.51 11.17 22.57
C PRO A 89 10.53 12.01 21.80
N SER A 90 11.29 12.84 22.52
CA SER A 90 12.40 13.64 21.97
C SER A 90 13.47 12.69 21.42
N GLN A 91 13.73 12.75 20.12
CA GLN A 91 14.94 12.15 19.56
C GLN A 91 16.10 13.12 19.78
N ASN A 92 17.02 12.71 20.67
CA ASN A 92 18.25 13.38 21.09
C ASN A 92 18.08 14.43 22.20
N ALA A 93 18.59 14.06 23.38
CA ALA A 93 18.83 14.91 24.53
C ALA A 93 20.00 15.89 24.29
N SER A 94 19.94 16.67 23.23
CA SER A 94 20.73 17.89 23.06
C SER A 94 19.77 19.06 23.16
N ALA A 95 20.03 19.91 24.15
CA ALA A 95 19.19 21.00 24.64
C ALA A 95 18.63 21.91 23.52
N ASP A 96 17.45 22.47 23.83
CA ASP A 96 16.84 23.65 23.21
C ASP A 96 16.33 23.52 21.78
N ASN A 97 15.39 22.59 21.56
CA ASN A 97 14.25 22.87 20.68
C ASN A 97 13.06 22.01 21.11
N HIS A 98 12.11 22.60 21.84
CA HIS A 98 10.75 22.10 21.84
C HIS A 98 10.27 22.12 20.38
N SER A 99 10.33 20.99 19.66
CA SER A 99 9.58 20.84 18.42
C SER A 99 8.10 20.76 18.79
N SER A 100 7.51 21.91 19.13
CA SER A 100 6.09 22.05 19.33
C SER A 100 5.43 21.66 18.01
N MET A 101 4.77 20.50 18.00
CA MET A 101 3.96 20.11 16.84
C MET A 101 2.99 21.23 16.50
N PRO A 102 2.70 21.47 15.21
CA PRO A 102 1.69 22.45 14.84
C PRO A 102 0.39 22.13 15.58
N SER A 103 -0.28 23.15 16.14
CA SER A 103 -1.55 23.02 16.87
C SER A 103 -2.68 22.39 16.05
N ARG A 104 -2.42 22.08 14.77
CA ARG A 104 -3.37 21.63 13.75
C ARG A 104 -3.08 20.23 13.19
N ALA A 105 -2.05 19.53 13.67
CA ALA A 105 -1.81 18.17 13.23
C ALA A 105 -2.93 17.22 13.69
N CYS A 106 -3.20 16.21 12.88
CA CYS A 106 -4.12 15.14 13.22
C CYS A 106 -3.38 13.81 13.27
N CYS A 107 -3.98 12.83 13.94
CA CYS A 107 -3.42 11.49 13.97
C CYS A 107 -4.46 10.43 13.65
N VAL A 108 -3.99 9.37 13.02
CA VAL A 108 -4.74 8.14 12.79
C VAL A 108 -4.04 7.01 13.54
N VAL A 109 -4.82 6.24 14.29
CA VAL A 109 -4.35 5.11 15.09
C VAL A 109 -4.94 3.82 14.54
N VAL A 110 -4.06 2.88 14.21
CA VAL A 110 -4.40 1.56 13.66
C VAL A 110 -3.63 0.47 14.42
N GLU A 111 -4.02 -0.79 14.24
CA GLU A 111 -3.24 -1.91 14.77
C GLU A 111 -1.77 -1.86 14.31
N TYR A 112 -0.84 -2.15 15.22
CA TYR A 112 0.57 -2.32 14.85
C TYR A 112 0.80 -3.71 14.27
N LEU A 113 1.47 -3.77 13.11
CA LEU A 113 1.79 -5.01 12.42
C LEU A 113 3.31 -5.28 12.46
N PRO A 114 3.76 -6.25 13.29
CA PRO A 114 5.18 -6.42 13.59
C PRO A 114 6.00 -7.04 12.45
N GLY A 115 5.36 -7.60 11.42
CA GLY A 115 6.03 -8.19 10.27
C GLY A 115 6.61 -7.16 9.29
N GLY A 116 6.32 -5.86 9.50
CA GLY A 116 6.81 -4.77 8.65
C GLY A 116 6.13 -4.76 7.28
N THR A 117 6.74 -4.06 6.32
CA THR A 117 6.18 -3.95 4.96
C THR A 117 6.46 -5.19 4.13
N LEU A 118 5.55 -5.51 3.21
CA LEU A 118 5.74 -6.53 2.20
C LEU A 118 6.99 -6.22 1.36
N LYS A 119 7.24 -4.96 1.02
CA LYS A 119 8.45 -4.53 0.29
C LYS A 119 9.73 -5.03 0.96
N GLN A 120 9.88 -4.78 2.27
CA GLN A 120 11.05 -5.24 3.03
C GLN A 120 11.13 -6.77 3.07
N TYR A 121 9.99 -7.45 3.21
CA TYR A 121 9.94 -8.90 3.18
C TYR A 121 10.42 -9.46 1.83
N LEU A 122 9.98 -8.89 0.71
CA LEU A 122 10.39 -9.33 -0.62
C LEU A 122 11.87 -9.07 -0.89
N ILE A 123 12.41 -7.92 -0.47
CA ILE A 123 13.85 -7.61 -0.57
C ILE A 123 14.68 -8.68 0.17
N ARG A 124 14.30 -9.05 1.41
CA ARG A 124 14.98 -10.10 2.18
C ARG A 124 14.95 -11.46 1.49
N ASN A 125 13.94 -11.71 0.66
CA ASN A 125 13.77 -12.95 -0.09
C ASN A 125 14.25 -12.85 -1.56
N ARG A 126 14.86 -11.73 -1.98
CA ARG A 126 15.24 -11.51 -3.40
C ARG A 126 16.11 -12.60 -4.00
N ARG A 127 17.04 -13.19 -3.24
CA ARG A 127 17.95 -14.25 -3.73
C ARG A 127 17.30 -15.63 -3.74
N LYS A 128 16.69 -16.04 -2.63
CA LYS A 128 16.08 -17.37 -2.48
C LYS A 128 14.69 -17.51 -3.08
N LYS A 129 14.04 -16.37 -3.35
CA LYS A 129 12.64 -16.22 -3.76
C LYS A 129 11.67 -16.84 -2.74
N LEU A 130 10.38 -16.65 -2.97
CA LEU A 130 9.33 -17.22 -2.11
C LEU A 130 8.85 -18.55 -2.69
N ALA A 131 8.52 -19.49 -1.81
CA ALA A 131 7.79 -20.69 -2.20
C ALA A 131 6.47 -20.30 -2.88
N PHE A 132 6.10 -21.00 -3.95
CA PHE A 132 4.94 -20.62 -4.78
C PHE A 132 3.62 -20.58 -3.98
N LYS A 133 3.45 -21.46 -2.99
CA LYS A 133 2.30 -21.43 -2.07
C LYS A 133 2.23 -20.11 -1.28
N VAL A 134 3.38 -19.57 -0.86
CA VAL A 134 3.45 -18.29 -0.15
C VAL A 134 3.14 -17.13 -1.09
N VAL A 135 3.61 -17.18 -2.35
CA VAL A 135 3.24 -16.20 -3.40
C VAL A 135 1.73 -16.14 -3.56
N ILE A 136 1.07 -17.29 -3.76
CA ILE A 136 -0.38 -17.35 -3.95
C ILE A 136 -1.13 -16.91 -2.68
N LYS A 137 -0.65 -17.28 -1.49
CA LYS A 137 -1.23 -16.80 -0.22
C LYS A 137 -1.21 -15.26 -0.14
N LEU A 138 -0.06 -14.63 -0.37
CA LEU A 138 0.09 -13.17 -0.31
C LEU A 138 -0.77 -12.47 -1.37
N ALA A 139 -0.84 -13.04 -2.57
CA ALA A 139 -1.71 -12.55 -3.65
C ALA A 139 -3.19 -12.64 -3.28
N LEU A 140 -3.62 -13.75 -2.67
CA LEU A 140 -4.99 -13.94 -2.18
C LEU A 140 -5.34 -12.97 -1.06
N ASP A 141 -4.46 -12.80 -0.07
CA ASP A 141 -4.66 -11.83 1.00
C ASP A 141 -4.85 -10.41 0.44
N LEU A 142 -3.97 -9.98 -0.47
CA LEU A 142 -4.06 -8.66 -1.09
C LEU A 142 -5.33 -8.50 -1.94
N SER A 143 -5.64 -9.48 -2.78
CA SER A 143 -6.82 -9.41 -3.66
C SER A 143 -8.14 -9.43 -2.89
N ARG A 144 -8.23 -10.21 -1.80
CA ARG A 144 -9.41 -10.23 -0.91
C ARG A 144 -9.57 -8.89 -0.19
N GLY A 145 -8.48 -8.31 0.31
CA GLY A 145 -8.50 -6.97 0.90
C GLY A 145 -9.00 -5.90 -0.09
N LEU A 146 -8.50 -5.89 -1.33
CA LEU A 146 -8.94 -4.94 -2.35
C LEU A 146 -10.39 -5.21 -2.80
N SER A 147 -10.78 -6.47 -2.96
CA SER A 147 -12.17 -6.86 -3.27
C SER A 147 -13.13 -6.36 -2.19
N TYR A 148 -12.76 -6.49 -0.92
CA TYR A 148 -13.53 -5.95 0.20
C TYR A 148 -13.64 -4.42 0.12
N LEU A 149 -12.53 -3.69 -0.05
CA LEU A 149 -12.56 -2.23 -0.17
C LEU A 149 -13.44 -1.77 -1.34
N HIS A 150 -13.32 -2.41 -2.50
CA HIS A 150 -14.14 -2.11 -3.69
C HIS A 150 -15.62 -2.37 -3.42
N SER A 151 -15.98 -3.44 -2.68
CA SER A 151 -17.36 -3.71 -2.27
C SER A 151 -17.95 -2.60 -1.37
N LYS A 152 -17.09 -1.86 -0.66
CA LYS A 152 -17.43 -0.69 0.17
C LYS A 152 -17.34 0.63 -0.59
N ARG A 153 -17.12 0.60 -1.91
CA ARG A 153 -16.91 1.78 -2.79
C ARG A 153 -15.71 2.64 -2.39
N ILE A 154 -14.67 1.99 -1.87
CA ILE A 154 -13.40 2.62 -1.51
C ILE A 154 -12.37 2.25 -2.59
N VAL A 155 -11.68 3.26 -3.13
CA VAL A 155 -10.59 3.09 -4.11
C VAL A 155 -9.30 3.46 -3.43
N HIS A 156 -8.34 2.53 -3.33
CA HIS A 156 -7.12 2.73 -2.55
C HIS A 156 -6.18 3.77 -3.16
N ARG A 157 -6.01 3.79 -4.49
CA ARG A 157 -5.19 4.74 -5.29
C ARG A 157 -3.68 4.66 -5.14
N ASP A 158 -3.19 4.17 -4.01
CA ASP A 158 -1.75 3.97 -3.74
C ASP A 158 -1.42 2.50 -3.38
N VAL A 159 -1.93 1.56 -4.18
CA VAL A 159 -1.63 0.13 -4.00
C VAL A 159 -0.18 -0.14 -4.39
N LYS A 160 0.66 -0.43 -3.39
CA LYS A 160 2.07 -0.78 -3.55
C LYS A 160 2.54 -1.61 -2.36
N THR A 161 3.62 -2.36 -2.53
CA THR A 161 4.14 -3.28 -1.49
C THR A 161 4.66 -2.57 -0.23
N GLU A 162 4.86 -1.25 -0.27
CA GLU A 162 5.18 -0.43 0.91
C GLU A 162 3.95 -0.18 1.81
N ASN A 163 2.75 -0.12 1.21
CA ASN A 163 1.49 0.06 1.93
C ASN A 163 0.81 -1.28 2.29
N MET A 164 1.48 -2.41 2.01
CA MET A 164 1.05 -3.73 2.44
C MET A 164 1.89 -4.16 3.62
N LEU A 165 1.25 -4.46 4.75
CA LEU A 165 1.91 -4.82 6.00
C LEU A 165 1.67 -6.30 6.32
N LEU A 166 2.59 -6.88 7.09
CA LEU A 166 2.51 -8.29 7.52
C LEU A 166 2.29 -8.37 9.03
N ASP A 167 1.36 -9.21 9.45
CA ASP A 167 1.19 -9.56 10.87
C ASP A 167 2.27 -10.57 11.35
N ALA A 168 2.20 -10.95 12.63
CA ALA A 168 3.13 -11.93 13.23
C ALA A 168 3.09 -13.32 12.57
N HIS A 169 1.99 -13.67 11.90
CA HIS A 169 1.77 -14.94 11.21
C HIS A 169 2.01 -14.84 9.69
N ARG A 170 2.54 -13.70 9.21
CA ARG A 170 2.75 -13.40 7.78
C ARG A 170 1.45 -13.44 6.98
N ASN A 171 0.35 -13.00 7.56
CA ASN A 171 -0.85 -12.62 6.81
C ASN A 171 -0.70 -11.17 6.37
N LEU A 172 -1.10 -10.89 5.13
CA LEU A 172 -1.01 -9.54 4.57
C LEU A 172 -2.25 -8.73 4.92
N LYS A 173 -2.02 -7.49 5.35
CA LYS A 173 -3.06 -6.48 5.54
C LYS A 173 -2.72 -5.21 4.76
N ILE A 174 -3.75 -4.65 4.12
CA ILE A 174 -3.67 -3.39 3.41
C ILE A 174 -3.70 -2.24 4.41
N ALA A 175 -2.71 -1.35 4.35
CA ALA A 175 -2.60 -0.14 5.16
C ALA A 175 -2.68 1.12 4.28
N ASP A 176 -2.73 2.30 4.90
CA ASP A 176 -2.62 3.60 4.21
C ASP A 176 -3.64 3.90 3.10
N PHE A 177 -4.76 3.17 3.08
CA PHE A 177 -5.93 3.55 2.29
C PHE A 177 -6.71 4.71 2.92
N GLY A 178 -6.28 5.28 4.05
CA GLY A 178 -7.00 6.36 4.75
C GLY A 178 -6.99 7.73 4.04
N VAL A 179 -6.20 7.88 2.98
CA VAL A 179 -6.27 9.02 2.03
C VAL A 179 -7.07 8.64 0.77
N ALA A 180 -7.65 7.43 0.75
CA ALA A 180 -8.56 6.98 -0.29
C ALA A 180 -9.83 7.83 -0.21
N ARG A 181 -9.92 8.83 -1.10
CA ARG A 181 -11.20 9.52 -1.27
C ARG A 181 -12.24 8.47 -1.67
N VAL A 182 -13.37 8.46 -0.98
CA VAL A 182 -14.61 7.80 -1.44
C VAL A 182 -14.74 8.10 -2.93
N GLU A 183 -15.11 7.11 -3.75
CA GLU A 183 -15.25 7.27 -5.19
C GLU A 183 -15.95 8.59 -5.48
N ALA A 184 -15.19 9.56 -5.98
CA ALA A 184 -15.67 10.93 -6.04
C ALA A 184 -16.79 10.95 -7.07
N GLN A 185 -17.96 11.51 -6.71
CA GLN A 185 -19.10 11.61 -7.61
C GLN A 185 -18.72 12.36 -8.91
N ASN A 186 -17.70 13.22 -8.85
CA ASN A 186 -17.13 13.89 -10.00
C ASN A 186 -15.73 13.33 -10.34
N PRO A 187 -15.52 12.90 -11.60
CA PRO A 187 -14.20 12.45 -12.07
C PRO A 187 -13.11 13.54 -12.05
N ARG A 188 -13.50 14.83 -11.91
CA ARG A 188 -12.59 15.98 -11.76
C ARG A 188 -12.01 16.12 -10.36
N ASP A 189 -12.58 15.49 -9.34
CA ASP A 189 -12.04 15.48 -7.97
C ASP A 189 -10.98 14.38 -7.78
N MET A 190 -10.58 13.72 -8.88
CA MET A 190 -9.58 12.65 -8.92
C MET A 190 -8.19 13.16 -9.32
N THR A 191 -7.95 14.47 -9.31
CA THR A 191 -6.69 15.10 -9.74
C THR A 191 -5.49 14.54 -8.97
N GLY A 192 -4.57 13.96 -9.73
CA GLY A 192 -3.49 13.11 -9.25
C GLY A 192 -2.23 13.86 -8.86
N GLU A 193 -1.78 13.61 -7.63
CA GLU A 193 -0.39 13.81 -7.18
C GLU A 193 0.04 12.68 -6.22
N THR A 194 -0.69 11.57 -6.16
CA THR A 194 -0.52 10.57 -5.10
C THR A 194 -0.20 9.20 -5.68
N GLY A 195 1.02 8.73 -5.46
CA GLY A 195 1.43 7.33 -5.59
C GLY A 195 2.87 7.14 -6.07
N THR A 196 3.40 5.94 -5.90
CA THR A 196 4.73 5.59 -6.44
C THR A 196 4.60 5.23 -7.93
N LEU A 197 5.22 6.00 -8.82
CA LEU A 197 4.97 5.98 -10.28
C LEU A 197 5.05 4.59 -10.95
N GLY A 198 5.89 3.69 -10.43
CA GLY A 198 6.00 2.31 -10.94
C GLY A 198 4.76 1.44 -10.75
N TYR A 199 3.77 1.84 -9.95
CA TYR A 199 2.55 1.07 -9.70
C TYR A 199 1.31 1.72 -10.32
N MET A 200 1.42 2.95 -10.82
CA MET A 200 0.27 3.70 -11.32
C MET A 200 -0.22 3.17 -12.67
N ALA A 201 -1.54 3.15 -12.82
CA ALA A 201 -2.18 2.82 -14.09
C ALA A 201 -1.94 3.93 -15.15
N PRO A 202 -1.87 3.60 -16.45
CA PRO A 202 -1.64 4.56 -17.52
C PRO A 202 -2.60 5.76 -17.51
N GLU A 203 -3.89 5.52 -17.25
CA GLU A 203 -4.89 6.58 -17.19
C GLU A 203 -4.70 7.53 -16.01
N VAL A 204 -4.12 7.05 -14.90
CA VAL A 204 -3.79 7.88 -13.74
C VAL A 204 -2.59 8.77 -14.07
N LEU A 205 -1.57 8.20 -14.71
CA LEU A 205 -0.38 8.93 -15.18
C LEU A 205 -0.73 10.02 -16.20
N ASP A 206 -1.71 9.76 -17.07
CA ASP A 206 -2.22 10.73 -18.06
C ASP A 206 -3.18 11.79 -17.45
N GLY A 207 -3.47 11.74 -16.15
CA GLY A 207 -4.43 12.64 -15.50
C GLY A 207 -5.86 12.49 -15.99
N LYS A 208 -6.21 11.34 -16.57
CA LYS A 208 -7.56 11.03 -17.07
C LYS A 208 -8.47 10.62 -15.90
N PRO A 209 -9.80 10.74 -16.06
CA PRO A 209 -10.75 10.09 -15.16
C PRO A 209 -10.43 8.61 -14.92
N TYR A 210 -10.36 8.21 -13.65
CA TYR A 210 -10.13 6.82 -13.23
C TYR A 210 -11.08 6.42 -12.11
N ASN A 211 -11.18 5.11 -11.87
CA ASN A 211 -12.01 4.50 -10.84
C ASN A 211 -11.25 3.32 -10.20
N ARG A 212 -11.94 2.45 -9.45
CA ARG A 212 -11.36 1.28 -8.78
C ARG A 212 -10.47 0.37 -9.65
N THR A 213 -10.61 0.39 -10.97
CA THR A 213 -9.78 -0.39 -11.89
C THR A 213 -8.31 0.05 -11.93
N CYS A 214 -7.97 1.22 -11.40
CA CYS A 214 -6.58 1.61 -11.20
C CYS A 214 -5.90 0.74 -10.12
N ASP A 215 -6.61 0.39 -9.04
CA ASP A 215 -6.10 -0.52 -8.01
C ASP A 215 -5.83 -1.91 -8.59
N VAL A 216 -6.64 -2.36 -9.55
CA VAL A 216 -6.45 -3.65 -10.25
C VAL A 216 -5.15 -3.66 -11.04
N TYR A 217 -4.82 -2.55 -11.71
CA TYR A 217 -3.53 -2.39 -12.40
C TYR A 217 -2.38 -2.50 -11.41
N SER A 218 -2.44 -1.72 -10.34
CA SER A 218 -1.41 -1.68 -9.29
C SER A 218 -1.26 -3.04 -8.59
N PHE A 219 -2.36 -3.78 -8.41
CA PHE A 219 -2.35 -5.18 -7.97
C PHE A 219 -1.54 -6.07 -8.92
N GLY A 220 -1.71 -5.92 -10.24
CA GLY A 220 -0.92 -6.66 -11.24
C GLY A 220 0.59 -6.43 -11.10
N ILE A 221 1.01 -5.20 -10.83
CA ILE A 221 2.40 -4.85 -10.54
C ILE A 221 2.87 -5.46 -9.21
N CYS A 222 2.07 -5.37 -8.15
CA CYS A 222 2.38 -6.01 -6.86
C CYS A 222 2.48 -7.54 -7.00
N LEU A 223 1.62 -8.17 -7.80
CA LEU A 223 1.65 -9.61 -8.04
C LEU A 223 2.96 -10.04 -8.72
N TRP A 224 3.42 -9.26 -9.70
CA TRP A 224 4.73 -9.45 -10.30
C TRP A 224 5.85 -9.32 -9.27
N GLU A 225 5.81 -8.27 -8.43
CA GLU A 225 6.82 -8.05 -7.41
C GLU A 225 6.83 -9.15 -6.34
N ILE A 226 5.66 -9.67 -5.92
CA ILE A 226 5.55 -10.81 -5.00
C ILE A 226 6.18 -12.06 -5.62
N TYR A 227 5.87 -12.36 -6.89
CA TYR A 227 6.40 -13.53 -7.58
C TYR A 227 7.91 -13.43 -7.80
N CYS A 228 8.39 -12.29 -8.32
CA CYS A 228 9.78 -12.08 -8.67
C CYS A 228 10.65 -11.72 -7.47
N CYS A 229 10.08 -11.26 -6.35
CA CYS A 229 10.80 -10.65 -5.23
C CYS A 229 11.82 -9.60 -5.71
N ASP A 230 11.44 -8.80 -6.69
CA ASP A 230 12.34 -7.85 -7.37
C ASP A 230 11.63 -6.53 -7.70
N MET A 231 12.40 -5.50 -8.05
CA MET A 231 11.88 -4.21 -8.46
C MET A 231 11.42 -4.25 -9.93
N PRO A 232 10.22 -3.75 -10.27
CA PRO A 232 9.66 -3.86 -11.62
C PRO A 232 10.44 -3.11 -12.70
N TYR A 233 11.04 -1.97 -12.35
CA TYR A 233 11.78 -1.11 -13.29
C TYR A 233 13.09 -0.62 -12.64
N PRO A 234 14.10 -1.49 -12.47
CA PRO A 234 15.29 -1.16 -11.69
C PRO A 234 16.19 -0.11 -12.36
N ASP A 235 16.18 -0.03 -13.70
CA ASP A 235 17.11 0.78 -14.49
C ASP A 235 16.51 2.08 -15.02
N LEU A 236 15.23 2.35 -14.71
CA LEU A 236 14.52 3.52 -15.23
C LEU A 236 14.29 4.56 -14.13
N SER A 237 14.49 5.83 -14.48
CA SER A 237 14.06 6.92 -13.61
C SER A 237 12.53 6.96 -13.52
N PHE A 238 12.00 7.60 -12.48
CA PHE A 238 10.56 7.74 -12.30
C PHE A 238 9.85 8.41 -13.48
N VAL A 239 10.51 9.40 -14.12
CA VAL A 239 9.96 10.11 -15.28
C VAL A 239 9.91 9.18 -16.49
N ASP A 240 10.96 8.38 -16.69
CA ASP A 240 11.05 7.43 -17.81
C ASP A 240 10.01 6.33 -17.67
N VAL A 241 9.82 5.79 -16.47
CA VAL A 241 8.78 4.78 -16.20
C VAL A 241 7.41 5.32 -16.56
N SER A 242 7.06 6.52 -16.08
CA SER A 242 5.75 7.14 -16.34
C SER A 242 5.49 7.28 -17.84
N SER A 243 6.47 7.82 -18.58
CA SER A 243 6.39 8.00 -20.02
C SER A 243 6.29 6.67 -20.77
N ALA A 244 7.11 5.69 -20.43
CA ALA A 244 7.14 4.39 -21.09
C ALA A 244 5.87 3.57 -20.81
N VAL A 245 5.34 3.59 -19.58
CA VAL A 245 4.10 2.90 -19.21
C VAL A 245 2.90 3.49 -19.96
N ALA A 246 2.79 4.83 -19.98
CA ALA A 246 1.65 5.52 -20.58
C ALA A 246 1.70 5.53 -22.12
N ARG A 247 2.87 5.75 -22.72
CA ARG A 247 3.01 5.99 -24.17
C ARG A 247 3.53 4.79 -24.95
N GLN A 248 4.34 3.92 -24.33
CA GLN A 248 4.96 2.76 -24.99
C GLN A 248 4.37 1.43 -24.51
N ASN A 249 3.37 1.48 -23.62
CA ASN A 249 2.76 0.32 -23.01
C ASN A 249 3.77 -0.61 -22.31
N LEU A 250 4.83 -0.03 -21.73
CA LEU A 250 5.83 -0.79 -20.97
C LEU A 250 5.18 -1.54 -19.80
N ARG A 251 5.57 -2.80 -19.61
CA ARG A 251 5.20 -3.63 -18.45
C ARG A 251 6.41 -4.41 -17.96
N PRO A 252 6.45 -4.81 -16.68
CA PRO A 252 7.49 -5.70 -16.17
C PRO A 252 7.56 -7.00 -16.98
N GLU A 253 8.78 -7.48 -17.26
CA GLU A 253 8.96 -8.72 -17.98
C GLU A 253 8.58 -9.91 -17.09
N ILE A 254 7.66 -10.76 -17.55
CA ILE A 254 7.28 -11.97 -16.82
C ILE A 254 8.31 -13.06 -17.10
N PRO A 255 9.01 -13.61 -16.08
CA PRO A 255 9.99 -14.66 -16.28
C PRO A 255 9.37 -15.91 -16.94
N ARG A 256 10.13 -16.58 -17.81
CA ARG A 256 9.67 -17.80 -18.52
C ARG A 256 9.26 -18.95 -17.60
N CYS A 257 9.79 -18.99 -16.38
CA CYS A 257 9.44 -19.98 -15.36
C CYS A 257 8.08 -19.71 -14.68
N CYS A 258 7.47 -18.55 -14.91
CA CYS A 258 6.17 -18.19 -14.33
C CYS A 258 5.06 -19.08 -14.91
N PRO A 259 4.24 -19.72 -14.05
CA PRO A 259 3.05 -20.44 -14.49
C PRO A 259 2.17 -19.58 -15.38
N ASN A 260 1.70 -20.16 -16.49
CA ASN A 260 0.80 -19.49 -17.43
C ASN A 260 -0.46 -18.92 -16.76
N SER A 261 -0.98 -19.61 -15.74
CA SER A 261 -2.13 -19.15 -14.96
C SER A 261 -1.84 -17.83 -14.25
N LEU A 262 -0.70 -17.73 -13.54
CA LEU A 262 -0.31 -16.52 -12.84
C LEU A 262 0.06 -15.39 -13.80
N ALA A 263 0.80 -15.72 -14.87
CA ALA A 263 1.16 -14.77 -15.92
C ALA A 263 -0.08 -14.19 -16.63
N SER A 264 -1.13 -15.00 -16.83
CA SER A 264 -2.41 -14.54 -17.38
C SER A 264 -3.10 -13.56 -16.45
N ILE A 265 -3.12 -13.82 -15.14
CA ILE A 265 -3.69 -12.91 -14.13
C ILE A 265 -2.97 -11.57 -14.15
N MET A 266 -1.62 -11.56 -14.10
CA MET A 266 -0.81 -10.33 -14.20
C MET A 266 -1.19 -9.54 -15.45
N ARG A 267 -1.22 -10.21 -16.61
CA ARG A 267 -1.54 -9.59 -17.90
C ARG A 267 -2.92 -8.98 -17.98
N LYS A 268 -3.93 -9.65 -17.45
CA LYS A 268 -5.30 -9.10 -17.36
C LYS A 268 -5.38 -7.91 -16.42
N CYS A 269 -4.71 -7.97 -15.28
CA CYS A 269 -4.77 -6.92 -14.27
C CYS A 269 -4.14 -5.60 -14.77
N TRP A 270 -3.02 -5.66 -15.48
CA TRP A 270 -2.31 -4.46 -15.96
C TRP A 270 -2.62 -4.06 -17.41
N ASP A 271 -3.76 -4.49 -17.96
CA ASP A 271 -4.19 -4.11 -19.32
C ASP A 271 -4.24 -2.58 -19.45
N ALA A 272 -3.80 -2.05 -20.59
CA ALA A 272 -3.81 -0.61 -20.85
C ALA A 272 -5.22 -0.03 -20.83
N ASN A 273 -6.21 -0.81 -21.26
CA ASN A 273 -7.62 -0.41 -21.22
C ASN A 273 -8.22 -0.82 -19.86
N PRO A 274 -8.64 0.15 -19.01
CA PRO A 274 -9.22 -0.14 -17.70
C PRO A 274 -10.47 -1.03 -17.76
N LYS A 275 -11.23 -0.98 -18.86
CA LYS A 275 -12.45 -1.79 -19.06
C LYS A 275 -12.17 -3.27 -19.34
N LYS A 276 -10.94 -3.63 -19.69
CA LYS A 276 -10.53 -5.03 -19.92
C LYS A 276 -10.00 -5.69 -18.64
N ARG A 277 -9.76 -4.90 -17.59
CA ARG A 277 -9.27 -5.41 -16.32
C ARG A 277 -10.42 -6.11 -15.58
N PRO A 278 -10.16 -7.26 -14.94
CA PRO A 278 -11.17 -7.95 -14.13
C PRO A 278 -11.52 -7.14 -12.89
N ASP A 279 -12.71 -7.36 -12.33
CA ASP A 279 -13.00 -6.91 -10.97
C ASP A 279 -12.22 -7.77 -9.95
N MET A 280 -11.95 -7.21 -8.76
CA MET A 280 -11.09 -7.90 -7.78
C MET A 280 -11.68 -9.21 -7.26
N ASP A 281 -13.00 -9.38 -7.26
CA ASP A 281 -13.65 -10.66 -6.92
C ASP A 281 -13.40 -11.74 -7.99
N GLU A 282 -13.32 -11.36 -9.28
CA GLU A 282 -12.87 -12.25 -10.35
C GLU A 282 -11.40 -12.61 -10.18
N VAL A 283 -10.54 -11.65 -9.82
CA VAL A 283 -9.11 -11.90 -9.53
C VAL A 283 -8.95 -12.92 -8.39
N VAL A 284 -9.73 -12.80 -7.31
CA VAL A 284 -9.72 -13.78 -6.21
C VAL A 284 -10.06 -15.18 -6.73
N ARG A 285 -11.14 -15.33 -7.50
CA ARG A 285 -11.54 -16.62 -8.08
C ARG A 285 -10.46 -17.19 -9.01
N MET A 286 -9.82 -16.34 -9.81
CA MET A 286 -8.71 -16.76 -10.68
C MET A 286 -7.52 -17.27 -9.88
N LEU A 287 -7.16 -16.62 -8.77
CA LEU A 287 -6.06 -17.02 -7.89
C LEU A 287 -6.36 -18.32 -7.13
N GLU A 288 -7.60 -18.49 -6.66
CA GLU A 288 -8.05 -19.73 -5.99
C GLU A 288 -7.99 -20.94 -6.94
N ALA A 289 -8.22 -20.73 -8.24
CA ALA A 289 -8.08 -21.75 -9.27
C ALA A 289 -6.62 -22.07 -9.65
N VAL A 290 -5.63 -21.30 -9.17
CA VAL A 290 -4.21 -21.58 -9.46
C VAL A 290 -3.77 -22.83 -8.73
N ASN A 291 -3.41 -23.86 -9.49
CA ASN A 291 -2.86 -25.08 -8.91
C ASN A 291 -1.46 -24.84 -8.32
N THR A 292 -1.35 -24.95 -7.00
CA THR A 292 -0.09 -24.78 -6.25
C THR A 292 0.69 -26.08 -6.07
N SER A 293 0.15 -27.24 -6.47
CA SER A 293 0.81 -28.56 -6.30
C SER A 293 1.88 -28.84 -7.35
N LYS A 294 1.80 -28.22 -8.53
CA LYS A 294 2.76 -28.39 -9.64
C LYS A 294 3.70 -27.18 -9.77
N GLY A 295 4.13 -26.61 -8.64
CA GLY A 295 4.83 -25.32 -8.53
C GLY A 295 5.69 -24.98 -9.75
N GLY A 296 5.34 -23.90 -10.45
CA GLY A 296 6.14 -23.44 -11.59
C GLY A 296 7.54 -23.08 -11.12
N GLY A 297 8.51 -23.91 -11.49
CA GLY A 297 9.93 -23.59 -11.56
C GLY A 297 10.66 -23.17 -10.28
N MET A 298 10.01 -23.04 -9.12
CA MET A 298 10.67 -22.74 -7.84
C MET A 298 10.35 -23.88 -6.86
N ILE A 299 11.20 -24.91 -6.91
CA ILE A 299 11.05 -26.25 -6.32
C ILE A 299 11.00 -26.21 -4.76
N PRO A 300 10.38 -27.21 -4.09
CA PRO A 300 9.90 -27.19 -2.70
C PRO A 300 10.97 -27.16 -1.60
N ASP A 301 10.48 -27.02 -0.36
CA ASP A 301 11.15 -26.71 0.92
C ASP A 301 12.43 -27.48 1.29
N ASP A 302 12.82 -28.54 0.56
CA ASP A 302 13.95 -29.40 0.93
C ASP A 302 15.10 -29.49 -0.10
N HIS A 303 15.06 -28.78 -1.23
CA HIS A 303 16.15 -28.83 -2.22
C HIS A 303 16.56 -27.43 -2.74
N THR A 304 17.74 -26.95 -2.34
CA THR A 304 18.52 -25.99 -3.14
C THR A 304 18.99 -26.67 -4.44
N PRO A 305 19.03 -26.01 -5.62
CA PRO A 305 19.54 -24.64 -5.77
C PRO A 305 18.85 -23.71 -6.79
N THR A 306 18.98 -22.40 -6.51
CA THR A 306 19.03 -21.23 -7.42
C THR A 306 18.28 -21.29 -8.76
N CYS A 307 17.18 -20.55 -8.86
CA CYS A 307 16.58 -20.14 -10.13
C CYS A 307 17.55 -19.19 -10.85
N PHE A 308 18.21 -19.66 -11.92
CA PHE A 308 19.18 -18.90 -12.73
C PHE A 308 18.53 -17.90 -13.71
N CYS A 309 17.21 -17.79 -13.75
CA CYS A 309 16.49 -17.05 -14.79
C CYS A 309 16.59 -15.51 -14.69
N LEU A 310 17.22 -14.95 -13.66
CA LEU A 310 17.34 -13.50 -13.43
C LEU A 310 18.79 -13.00 -13.32
N LEU A 311 19.78 -13.82 -13.71
CA LEU A 311 21.16 -13.34 -13.87
C LEU A 311 21.31 -12.69 -15.25
N PRO A 312 22.05 -11.56 -15.36
CA PRO A 312 22.39 -11.02 -16.67
C PRO A 312 23.22 -12.07 -17.41
N THR A 313 22.84 -12.38 -18.64
CA THR A 313 23.60 -13.25 -19.55
C THR A 313 25.03 -12.71 -19.63
N ARG A 314 26.01 -13.48 -19.15
CA ARG A 314 27.40 -13.25 -19.51
C ARG A 314 27.51 -13.51 -21.02
N GLY A 315 27.68 -12.44 -21.78
CA GLY A 315 27.95 -12.49 -23.21
C GLY A 315 29.32 -13.10 -23.51
N PRO A 316 29.59 -13.38 -24.80
CA PRO A 316 30.80 -14.08 -25.24
C PRO A 316 32.09 -13.34 -24.90
#